data_AF-A0A2J9E341-F1
#
_entry.id   AF-A0A2J9E341-F1
#
_cell.length_a   1.000
_cell.length_b   1.000
_cell.length_c   1.000
_cell.angle_alpha   90.00
_cell.angle_beta   90.00
_cell.angle_gamma   90.00
#
_symmetry.space_group_name_H-M   'P 1'
#
loop_
_entity.id
_entity.type
_entity.pdbx_description
1 polymer ?
#
loop_
_entity_poly.entity_id
_entity_poly.type
_entity_poly.pdbx_seq_one_letter_code
_entity_poly.pdbx_strand_id
1 'polypeptide(L)' 'MANKLTEKQKNTLWQQRRVASYQASCRLDGLTLAEPASAYEQADAAEARLDSLRRQYGAE' A
#
# COMPACT_ATOMS: atom_id res chain seq x y z
N MET A 1 -19.70 -0.25 -22.54
CA MET A 1 -18.52 0.64 -22.52
C MET A 1 -18.44 1.50 -21.27
N ALA A 2 -19.51 2.19 -20.84
CA ALA A 2 -19.49 3.07 -19.65
C ALA A 2 -19.07 2.37 -18.34
N ASN A 3 -19.57 1.16 -18.09
CA ASN A 3 -19.24 0.39 -16.88
C ASN A 3 -17.74 0.06 -16.76
N LYS A 4 -17.08 -0.26 -17.89
CA LYS A 4 -15.64 -0.58 -17.91
C LYS A 4 -14.78 0.66 -17.58
N LEU A 5 -15.22 1.85 -18.02
CA LEU A 5 -14.54 3.10 -17.74
C LEU A 5 -14.68 3.47 -16.25
N THR A 6 -15.89 3.36 -15.69
CA THR A 6 -16.13 3.65 -14.27
C THR A 6 -15.35 2.73 -13.34
N GLU A 7 -15.26 1.43 -13.65
CA GLU A 7 -14.43 0.50 -12.86
C GLU A 7 -12.95 0.85 -12.93
N LYS A 8 -12.44 1.23 -14.11
CA LYS A 8 -11.05 1.70 -14.24
C LYS A 8 -10.80 2.97 -13.43
N GLN A 9 -11.73 3.91 -13.45
CA GLN A 9 -11.64 5.16 -12.69
C GLN A 9 -11.62 4.92 -11.18
N LYS A 10 -12.51 4.06 -10.68
CA LYS A 10 -12.54 3.66 -9.26
C LYS A 10 -11.22 3.01 -8.83
N ASN A 11 -10.72 2.06 -9.62
CA ASN A 11 -9.44 1.39 -9.33
C ASN A 11 -8.27 2.38 -9.32
N THR A 12 -8.25 3.31 -10.28
CA THR A 12 -7.20 4.34 -10.34
C THR A 12 -7.24 5.24 -9.10
N LEU A 13 -8.44 5.69 -8.71
CA LEU A 13 -8.61 6.53 -7.51
C LEU A 13 -8.19 5.79 -6.24
N TRP A 14 -8.53 4.50 -6.12
CA TRP A 14 -8.10 3.67 -5.00
C TRP A 14 -6.57 3.56 -4.94
N GLN A 15 -5.91 3.23 -6.05
CA GLN A 15 -4.46 3.11 -6.12
C GLN A 15 -3.74 4.40 -5.69
N GLN A 16 -4.27 5.55 -6.10
CA GLN A 16 -3.73 6.87 -5.73
C GLN A 16 -3.86 7.20 -4.24
N ARG A 17 -4.88 6.66 -3.55
CA ARG A 17 -5.21 7.06 -2.17
C ARG A 17 -4.85 6.02 -1.11
N ARG A 18 -4.77 4.74 -1.46
CA ARG A 18 -4.66 3.62 -0.49
C ARG A 18 -3.54 3.79 0.54
N VAL A 19 -2.36 4.24 0.13
CA VAL A 19 -1.20 4.36 1.03
C VAL A 19 -1.34 5.57 1.95
N ALA A 20 -1.77 6.72 1.42
CA ALA A 20 -2.01 7.91 2.21
C ALA A 20 -3.12 7.69 3.26
N SER A 21 -4.19 6.99 2.87
CA SER A 21 -5.26 6.58 3.78
C SER A 21 -4.76 5.64 4.87
N TYR A 22 -3.94 4.64 4.52
CA TYR A 22 -3.35 3.72 5.50
C TYR A 22 -2.45 4.45 6.51
N GLN A 23 -1.56 5.33 6.04
CA GLN A 23 -0.70 6.12 6.92
C GLN A 23 -1.51 7.04 7.83
N ALA A 24 -2.57 7.68 7.32
CA ALA A 24 -3.47 8.48 8.15
C ALA A 24 -4.17 7.63 9.22
N SER A 25 -4.61 6.42 8.85
CA SER A 25 -5.19 5.46 9.80
C SER A 25 -4.20 5.10 10.91
N CYS A 26 -2.95 4.77 10.58
CA CYS A 26 -1.92 4.48 11.58
C CYS A 26 -1.72 5.64 12.56
N ARG A 27 -1.75 6.90 12.08
CA ARG A 27 -1.63 8.08 12.94
C ARG A 27 -2.79 8.23 13.91
N LEU A 28 -4.01 7.81 13.53
CA LEU A 28 -5.15 7.79 14.45
C LEU A 28 -4.93 6.82 15.62
N ASP A 29 -4.18 5.73 15.38
CA ASP A 29 -3.79 4.75 16.39
C ASP A 29 -2.49 5.13 17.12
N GLY A 30 -1.95 6.34 16.89
CA GLY A 30 -0.67 6.78 17.45
C GLY A 30 0.56 6.06 16.87
N LEU A 31 0.39 5.29 15.79
CA LEU A 31 1.46 4.56 15.14
C LEU A 31 2.17 5.42 14.09
N THR A 32 3.50 5.33 14.08
CA THR A 32 4.34 5.93 13.04
C THR A 32 4.98 4.83 12.19
N LEU A 33 4.78 4.89 10.88
CA LEU A 33 5.39 3.95 9.95
C LEU A 33 6.90 4.13 9.94
N ALA A 34 7.63 3.01 10.00
CA ALA A 34 9.09 3.00 9.97
C ALA A 34 9.68 3.34 8.59
N GLU A 35 8.93 3.06 7.52
CA GLU A 35 9.32 3.34 6.14
C GLU A 35 8.44 4.42 5.52
N PRO A 36 8.97 5.21 4.56
CA PRO A 36 8.18 6.19 3.86
C PRO A 36 7.09 5.52 3.01
N ALA A 37 5.92 6.17 2.93
CA ALA A 37 4.78 5.71 2.14
C ALA A 37 5.13 5.37 0.68
N SER A 38 6.07 6.10 0.07
CA SER A 38 6.55 5.88 -1.29
C SER A 38 7.17 4.50 -1.52
N ALA A 39 7.64 3.82 -0.48
CA ALA A 39 8.18 2.46 -0.56
C ALA A 39 7.13 1.42 -0.99
N TYR A 40 5.84 1.75 -0.87
CA TYR A 40 4.72 0.82 -1.09
C TYR A 40 3.80 1.22 -2.26
N GLU A 41 4.13 2.27 -3.01
CA GLU A 41 3.27 2.76 -4.10
C GLU A 41 3.23 1.79 -5.28
N GLN A 42 4.38 1.20 -5.63
CA GLN A 42 4.50 0.20 -6.68
C GLN A 42 4.29 -1.22 -6.12
N ALA A 43 3.40 -1.99 -6.74
CA ALA A 43 3.03 -3.32 -6.26
C ALA A 43 4.22 -4.27 -6.19
N ASP A 44 5.01 -4.36 -7.26
CA ASP A 44 6.15 -5.29 -7.35
C ASP A 44 7.23 -4.96 -6.30
N ALA A 45 7.48 -3.67 -6.07
CA ALA A 45 8.43 -3.23 -5.05
C ALA A 45 7.93 -3.56 -3.63
N ALA A 46 6.63 -3.40 -3.38
CA ALA A 46 6.02 -3.77 -2.11
C ALA A 46 6.09 -5.28 -1.86
N GLU A 47 5.82 -6.10 -2.87
CA GLU A 47 5.93 -7.57 -2.77
C GLU A 47 7.37 -8.01 -2.50
N ALA A 48 8.35 -7.47 -3.22
CA ALA A 48 9.76 -7.75 -2.99
C ALA A 48 10.19 -7.34 -1.57
N ARG A 49 9.69 -6.21 -1.05
CA ARG A 49 9.95 -5.78 0.32
C ARG A 49 9.31 -6.72 1.35
N LEU A 50 8.07 -7.14 1.14
CA LEU A 50 7.40 -8.12 1.99
C LEU A 50 8.15 -9.45 2.03
N ASP A 51 8.63 -9.94 0.89
CA ASP A 51 9.44 -11.15 0.83
C ASP A 51 10.78 -11.01 1.57
N SER A 52 11.42 -9.85 1.46
CA SER A 52 12.61 -9.53 2.26
C SER A 52 12.31 -9.56 3.76
N LEU A 53 11.21 -8.92 4.20
CA LEU A 53 10.79 -8.91 5.61
C LEU A 53 10.44 -10.30 6.12
N ARG A 54 9.72 -11.11 5.34
CA ARG A 54 9.39 -12.50 5.67
C ARG A 54 10.66 -13.34 5.85
N ARG A 55 11.70 -13.15 5.05
CA ARG A 55 12.99 -13.85 5.24
C ARG A 55 13.73 -13.37 6.49
N GLN A 56 13.62 -12.08 6.83
CA GLN A 56 14.31 -11.49 7.99
C GLN A 56 13.67 -11.88 9.32
N TYR A 57 12.33 -11.95 9.36
CA TYR A 57 11.56 -12.09 10.60
C TYR A 57 10.71 -13.37 10.66
N GLY A 58 10.55 -14.10 9.56
CA GLY A 58 9.67 -15.28 9.44
C GLY A 58 10.35 -16.61 9.76
N ALA A 59 11.41 -16.60 10.57
CA ALA A 59 11.98 -17.83 11.13
C ALA A 59 11.29 -18.13 12.48
N GLU A 60 10.19 -18.87 12.41
CA GLU A 60 9.73 -19.80 13.46
C GLU A 60 9.63 -21.21 12.87
#